data_AF-A0A2D7VWZ7-F1
#
_entry.id   AF-A0A2D7VWZ7-F1
#
_cell.length_a   1.000
_cell.length_b   1.000
_cell.length_c   1.000
_cell.angle_alpha   90.00
_cell.angle_beta   90.00
_cell.angle_gamma   90.00
#
_symmetry.space_group_name_H-M   'P 1'
#
loop_
_entity.id
_entity.type
_entity.pdbx_description
1 polymer ?
#
loop_
_entity_poly.entity_id
_entity_poly.type
_entity_poly.pdbx_seq_one_letter_code
_entity_poly.pdbx_strand_id
1 'polypeptide(L)'
;MDYLDYTKTIRETEHIIEAVDYLIEWFPAMKIEEWRCIMMNFKTGKYGKQYERLMLPELVEAFQQFEGERAERRETTWKHIKDKPQEPMTEEQINIFKKLADDLDLPEDDTDERGRWKFIVHPNSTPDE
;
A
#
# COMPACT_ATOMS: atom_id res chain seq x y z
N MET A 1 20.15 -22.31 -22.38
CA MET A 1 18.90 -21.65 -21.99
C MET A 1 17.97 -21.83 -23.17
N ASP A 2 17.10 -22.83 -23.08
CA ASP A 2 16.05 -23.00 -24.09
C ASP A 2 15.16 -21.76 -24.04
N TYR A 3 15.08 -21.05 -25.15
CA TYR A 3 14.12 -19.98 -25.33
C TYR A 3 12.74 -20.63 -25.33
N LEU A 4 12.03 -20.49 -24.21
CA LEU A 4 10.67 -20.97 -24.05
C LEU A 4 9.81 -20.34 -25.15
N ASP A 5 9.11 -21.16 -25.93
CA ASP A 5 8.27 -20.68 -27.00
C ASP A 5 6.95 -20.14 -26.41
N TYR A 6 6.99 -18.88 -25.96
CA TYR A 6 5.90 -18.16 -25.27
C TYR A 6 4.62 -17.96 -26.11
N THR A 7 4.59 -18.52 -27.32
CA THR A 7 3.42 -18.55 -28.22
C THR A 7 2.59 -19.83 -28.11
N LYS A 8 2.99 -20.78 -27.25
CA LYS A 8 2.22 -22.01 -27.03
C LYS A 8 1.19 -21.80 -25.92
N THR A 9 -0.06 -22.15 -26.24
CA THR A 9 -1.14 -22.26 -25.25
C THR A 9 -0.72 -23.21 -24.13
N ILE A 10 -0.94 -22.81 -22.88
CA ILE A 10 -0.66 -23.64 -21.72
C ILE A 10 -1.58 -24.87 -21.77
N ARG A 11 -0.99 -26.05 -22.04
CA ARG A 11 -1.72 -27.33 -22.18
C ARG A 11 -1.25 -28.40 -21.21
N GLU A 12 -0.04 -28.25 -20.68
CA GLU A 12 0.63 -29.26 -19.85
C GLU A 12 0.94 -28.67 -18.48
N THR A 13 1.04 -29.53 -17.47
CA THR A 13 1.28 -29.12 -16.08
C THR A 13 2.62 -28.44 -15.90
N GLU A 14 3.66 -28.85 -16.63
CA GLU A 14 4.99 -28.22 -16.59
C GLU A 14 4.95 -26.75 -17.03
N HIS A 15 4.22 -26.44 -18.11
CA HIS A 15 4.04 -25.05 -18.57
C HIS A 15 3.27 -24.19 -17.55
N ILE A 16 2.38 -24.79 -16.75
CA ILE A 16 1.67 -24.06 -15.68
C ILE A 16 2.67 -23.70 -14.56
N ILE A 17 3.51 -24.66 -14.16
CA ILE A 17 4.51 -24.44 -13.10
C ILE A 17 5.47 -23.34 -13.52
N GLU A 18 6.03 -23.42 -14.73
CA GLU A 18 6.94 -22.40 -15.25
C GLU A 18 6.28 -21.01 -15.35
N ALA A 19 5.03 -20.95 -15.79
CA ALA A 19 4.28 -19.70 -15.85
C ALA A 19 4.05 -19.09 -14.46
N VAL A 20 3.75 -19.92 -13.46
CA VAL A 20 3.57 -19.48 -12.08
C VAL A 20 4.89 -19.00 -11.49
N ASP A 21 5.99 -19.74 -11.68
CA ASP A 21 7.31 -19.35 -11.21
C ASP A 21 7.73 -18.00 -11.79
N TYR A 22 7.51 -17.80 -13.10
CA TYR A 22 7.75 -16.51 -13.76
C TYR A 22 6.91 -15.37 -13.15
N LEU A 23 5.62 -15.61 -12.89
CA LEU A 23 4.73 -14.60 -12.30
C LEU A 23 5.12 -14.25 -10.86
N ILE A 24 5.62 -15.21 -10.08
CA ILE A 24 6.11 -14.97 -8.72
C ILE A 24 7.37 -14.09 -8.76
N GLU A 25 8.30 -14.36 -9.67
CA GLU A 25 9.51 -13.55 -9.84
C GLU A 25 9.19 -12.13 -10.33
N TRP A 26 8.24 -11.99 -11.25
CA TRP A 26 7.91 -10.70 -11.84
C TRP A 26 7.01 -9.83 -10.95
N PHE A 27 6.14 -10.44 -10.14
CA PHE A 27 5.20 -9.74 -9.24
C PHE A 27 5.36 -10.15 -7.77
N PRO A 28 6.54 -9.96 -7.14
CA PRO A 28 6.81 -10.46 -5.79
C PRO A 28 5.98 -9.76 -4.70
N ALA A 29 5.48 -8.55 -4.99
CA ALA A 29 4.68 -7.77 -4.05
C ALA A 29 3.18 -8.12 -4.07
N MET A 30 2.76 -9.05 -4.92
CA MET A 30 1.36 -9.43 -5.08
C MET A 30 0.93 -10.48 -4.05
N LYS A 31 -0.22 -10.27 -3.42
CA LYS A 31 -0.75 -11.17 -2.39
C LYS A 31 -1.49 -12.36 -3.01
N ILE A 32 -1.49 -13.50 -2.33
CA ILE A 32 -2.20 -14.72 -2.77
C ILE A 32 -3.71 -14.47 -2.99
N GLU A 33 -4.35 -13.64 -2.16
CA GLU A 33 -5.76 -13.28 -2.35
C GLU A 33 -6.00 -12.50 -3.66
N GLU A 34 -5.02 -11.69 -4.08
CA GLU A 34 -5.09 -10.94 -5.34
C GLU A 34 -4.96 -11.90 -6.53
N TRP A 35 -4.09 -12.91 -6.43
CA TRP A 35 -4.00 -13.98 -7.44
C TRP A 35 -5.34 -14.70 -7.59
N ARG A 36 -5.99 -15.03 -6.48
CA ARG A 36 -7.32 -15.65 -6.52
C ARG A 36 -8.35 -14.75 -7.21
N CYS A 37 -8.34 -13.45 -6.94
CA CYS A 37 -9.21 -12.50 -7.63
C CYS A 37 -8.94 -12.45 -9.13
N ILE A 38 -7.67 -12.42 -9.54
CA ILE A 38 -7.28 -12.41 -10.95
C ILE A 38 -7.76 -13.70 -11.64
N MET A 39 -7.50 -14.87 -11.05
CA MET A 39 -7.97 -16.17 -11.58
C MET A 39 -9.51 -16.25 -11.64
N MET A 40 -10.21 -15.64 -10.69
CA MET A 40 -11.67 -15.58 -10.71
C MET A 40 -12.18 -14.65 -11.81
N ASN A 41 -11.52 -13.51 -12.04
CA ASN A 41 -11.82 -12.59 -13.13
C ASN A 41 -11.56 -13.23 -14.51
N PHE A 42 -10.56 -14.11 -14.61
CA PHE A 42 -10.36 -14.95 -15.79
C PHE A 42 -11.55 -15.88 -16.01
N LYS A 43 -11.99 -16.58 -14.96
CA LYS A 43 -13.14 -17.50 -15.04
C LYS A 43 -14.45 -16.80 -15.41
N THR A 44 -14.66 -15.56 -14.99
CA THR A 44 -15.86 -14.77 -15.31
C THR A 44 -15.78 -14.06 -16.66
N GLY A 45 -14.64 -14.13 -17.36
CA GLY A 45 -14.44 -13.50 -18.66
C GLY A 45 -14.29 -11.98 -18.61
N LYS A 46 -13.99 -11.40 -17.44
CA LYS A 46 -13.84 -9.94 -17.25
C LYS A 46 -12.79 -9.34 -18.19
N TYR A 47 -11.75 -10.12 -18.52
CA TYR A 47 -10.64 -9.65 -19.33
C TYR A 47 -10.86 -9.76 -20.86
N GLY A 48 -11.94 -10.41 -21.34
CA GLY A 48 -12.27 -10.51 -22.78
C GLY A 48 -12.18 -11.92 -23.39
N LYS A 49 -12.27 -12.03 -24.74
CA LYS A 49 -12.31 -13.30 -25.51
C LYS A 49 -10.94 -13.85 -25.91
N GLN A 50 -9.84 -13.16 -25.60
CA GLN A 50 -8.49 -13.57 -26.01
C GLN A 50 -8.03 -14.89 -25.34
N TYR A 51 -8.64 -15.26 -24.21
CA TYR A 51 -8.18 -16.34 -23.35
C TYR A 51 -8.67 -17.75 -23.72
N GLU A 52 -9.28 -17.97 -24.90
CA GLU A 52 -9.42 -19.34 -25.44
C GLU A 52 -8.05 -20.00 -25.66
N ARG A 53 -6.99 -19.20 -25.72
CA ARG A 53 -5.59 -19.64 -25.80
C ARG A 53 -4.75 -18.94 -24.74
N LEU A 54 -5.02 -19.21 -23.45
CA LEU A 54 -4.23 -18.66 -22.35
C LEU A 54 -2.72 -18.90 -22.57
N MET A 55 -1.99 -17.82 -22.88
CA MET A 55 -0.53 -17.79 -22.99
C MET A 55 0.07 -16.93 -21.88
N LEU A 56 1.36 -17.13 -21.57
CA LEU A 56 2.06 -16.36 -20.54
C LEU A 56 1.95 -14.83 -20.72
N PRO A 57 2.05 -14.26 -21.94
CA PRO A 57 1.90 -12.81 -22.13
C PRO A 57 0.52 -12.29 -21.68
N GLU A 58 -0.54 -13.06 -21.96
CA GLU A 58 -1.91 -12.72 -21.58
C GLU A 58 -2.11 -12.76 -20.05
N LEU A 59 -1.45 -13.70 -19.37
CA LEU A 59 -1.40 -13.75 -17.90
C LEU A 59 -0.70 -12.51 -17.33
N VAL A 60 0.46 -12.15 -17.89
CA VAL A 60 1.21 -10.97 -17.45
C VAL A 60 0.38 -9.69 -17.64
N GLU A 61 -0.31 -9.53 -18.77
CA GLU A 61 -1.18 -8.38 -19.02
C GLU A 61 -2.31 -8.26 -17.98
N ALA A 62 -2.97 -9.36 -17.64
CA ALA A 62 -4.04 -9.34 -16.64
C ALA A 62 -3.52 -8.99 -15.23
N PHE A 63 -2.32 -9.46 -14.87
CA PHE A 63 -1.67 -9.12 -13.61
C PHE A 63 -1.28 -7.65 -13.56
N GLN A 64 -0.72 -7.09 -14.65
CA GLN A 64 -0.41 -5.67 -14.77
C GLN A 64 -1.67 -4.79 -14.66
N GLN A 65 -2.75 -5.19 -15.34
CA GLN A 65 -4.03 -4.48 -15.26
C GLN A 65 -4.56 -4.46 -13.82
N PHE A 66 -4.49 -5.59 -13.12
CA PHE A 66 -4.92 -5.68 -11.73
C PHE A 66 -4.03 -4.82 -10.79
N GLU A 67 -2.72 -4.77 -11.03
CA GLU A 67 -1.83 -3.86 -10.30
C GLU A 67 -2.21 -2.39 -10.49
N GLY A 68 -2.55 -2.00 -11.72
CA GLY A 68 -3.05 -0.66 -12.03
C GLY A 68 -4.34 -0.33 -11.26
N GLU A 69 -5.35 -1.20 -11.33
CA GLU A 69 -6.61 -1.04 -10.58
C GLU A 69 -6.36 -0.94 -9.06
N ARG A 70 -5.39 -1.70 -8.54
CA ARG A 70 -5.01 -1.68 -7.12
C ARG A 70 -4.34 -0.37 -6.71
N ALA A 71 -3.50 0.21 -7.57
CA ALA A 71 -2.85 1.49 -7.31
C ALA A 71 -3.92 2.60 -7.22
N GLU A 72 -4.84 2.66 -8.18
CA GLU A 72 -5.94 3.63 -8.20
C GLU A 72 -6.85 3.50 -6.96
N ARG A 73 -7.20 2.26 -6.57
CA ARG A 73 -8.03 2.01 -5.39
C ARG A 73 -7.32 2.44 -4.10
N ARG A 74 -6.01 2.23 -4.01
CA ARG A 74 -5.21 2.70 -2.86
C ARG A 74 -5.16 4.22 -2.81
N GLU A 75 -4.91 4.89 -3.93
CA GLU A 75 -4.90 6.35 -3.99
C GLU A 75 -6.27 6.93 -3.58
N THR A 76 -7.35 6.35 -4.08
CA THR A 76 -8.73 6.73 -3.72
C THR A 76 -8.98 6.57 -2.22
N THR A 77 -8.56 5.43 -1.65
CA THR A 77 -8.68 5.16 -0.21
C THR A 77 -7.87 6.17 0.61
N TRP A 78 -6.65 6.48 0.19
CA TRP A 78 -5.79 7.48 0.82
C TRP A 78 -6.41 8.88 0.80
N LYS A 79 -6.98 9.30 -0.33
CA LYS A 79 -7.73 10.56 -0.46
C LYS A 79 -8.89 10.59 0.53
N HIS A 80 -9.71 9.52 0.57
CA HIS A 80 -10.81 9.42 1.52
C HIS A 80 -10.36 9.46 3.00
N ILE A 81 -9.23 8.84 3.34
CA ILE A 81 -8.69 8.90 4.71
C ILE A 81 -8.25 10.33 5.05
N LYS A 82 -7.60 11.03 4.12
CA LYS A 82 -7.15 12.41 4.32
C LYS A 82 -8.32 13.39 4.45
N ASP A 83 -9.38 13.16 3.69
CA ASP A 83 -10.58 14.02 3.70
C ASP A 83 -11.48 13.77 4.91
N LYS A 84 -11.29 12.66 5.65
CA LYS A 84 -12.04 12.43 6.88
C LYS A 84 -11.63 13.48 7.94
N PRO A 85 -12.58 14.21 8.53
CA PRO A 85 -12.27 15.09 9.64
C PRO A 85 -11.68 14.26 10.78
N GLN A 86 -10.65 14.80 11.45
CA GLN A 86 -10.15 14.16 12.67
C GLN A 86 -11.29 14.10 13.68
N GLU A 87 -11.71 12.88 14.02
CA GLU A 87 -12.66 12.67 15.09
C GLU A 87 -12.00 13.13 16.40
N PRO A 88 -12.72 13.88 17.26
CA PRO A 88 -12.20 14.23 18.57
C PRO A 88 -11.88 12.94 19.33
N MET A 89 -10.75 12.93 20.04
CA MET A 89 -10.36 11.77 20.85
C MET A 89 -11.47 11.43 21.85
N THR A 90 -11.73 10.14 22.02
CA THR A 90 -12.64 9.68 23.06
C THR A 90 -12.04 9.92 24.46
N GLU A 91 -12.89 10.03 25.48
CA GLU A 91 -12.44 10.27 26.87
C GLU A 91 -11.45 9.19 27.35
N GLU A 92 -11.64 7.93 26.93
CA GLU A 92 -10.72 6.83 27.21
C GLU A 92 -9.34 7.05 26.59
N GLN A 93 -9.30 7.47 25.32
CA GLN A 93 -8.04 7.77 24.63
C GLN A 93 -7.31 8.93 25.29
N ILE A 94 -8.04 9.99 25.68
CA ILE A 94 -7.46 11.13 26.41
C ILE A 94 -6.81 10.65 27.71
N ASN A 95 -7.50 9.79 28.46
CA ASN A 95 -6.99 9.29 29.74
C ASN A 95 -5.75 8.38 29.57
N ILE A 96 -5.72 7.58 28.49
CA ILE A 96 -4.55 6.76 28.13
C ILE A 96 -3.37 7.68 27.76
N PHE A 97 -3.60 8.71 26.94
CA PHE A 97 -2.54 9.64 26.56
C PHE A 97 -1.96 10.42 27.74
N LYS A 98 -2.80 10.82 28.71
CA LYS A 98 -2.33 11.45 29.95
C LYS A 98 -1.42 10.51 30.74
N LYS A 99 -1.85 9.26 30.96
CA LYS A 99 -1.01 8.26 31.64
C LYS A 99 0.29 7.99 30.92
N LEU A 100 0.26 7.88 29.59
CA LEU A 100 1.47 7.69 28.79
C LEU A 100 2.41 8.90 28.89
N ALA A 101 1.90 10.12 28.90
CA ALA A 101 2.71 11.32 29.07
C ALA A 101 3.35 11.39 30.47
N ASP A 102 2.59 11.01 31.51
CA ASP A 102 3.09 10.94 32.89
C ASP A 102 4.17 9.85 33.04
N ASP A 103 4.01 8.70 32.39
CA ASP A 103 4.95 7.57 32.43
C ASP A 103 6.24 7.83 31.64
N LEU A 104 6.21 8.71 30.63
CA LEU A 104 7.33 8.91 29.71
C LEU A 104 8.43 9.82 30.27
N ASP A 105 8.26 10.37 31.47
CA ASP A 105 9.21 11.26 32.18
C ASP A 105 9.87 12.27 31.22
N LEU A 106 9.02 12.96 30.47
CA LEU A 106 9.49 13.87 29.42
C LEU A 106 10.27 15.02 30.04
N PRO A 107 11.35 15.48 29.39
CA PRO A 107 12.05 16.69 29.81
C PRO A 107 11.08 17.86 29.89
N GLU A 108 11.33 18.79 30.81
CA GLU A 108 10.57 20.04 30.89
C GLU A 108 10.52 20.71 29.51
N ASP A 109 9.35 21.26 29.19
CA ASP A 109 9.11 21.92 27.92
C ASP A 109 10.18 22.99 27.67
N ASP A 110 10.94 22.82 26.58
CA ASP A 110 12.02 23.73 26.19
C ASP A 110 11.50 24.90 25.35
N THR A 111 10.17 25.07 25.25
CA THR A 111 9.50 26.17 24.53
C THR A 111 8.89 27.23 25.45
N ASP A 112 8.90 28.50 25.00
CA ASP A 112 8.17 29.60 25.62
C ASP A 112 6.65 29.52 25.35
N GLU A 113 5.85 30.41 25.94
CA GLU A 113 4.38 30.47 25.73
C GLU A 113 3.96 30.67 24.27
N ARG A 114 4.91 31.01 23.38
CA ARG A 114 4.72 31.19 21.94
C ARG A 114 5.25 30.01 21.12
N GLY A 115 5.66 28.91 21.77
CA GLY A 115 6.19 27.70 21.14
C GLY A 115 7.62 27.87 20.59
N ARG A 116 8.38 28.87 21.04
CA ARG A 116 9.76 29.11 20.61
C ARG A 116 10.74 28.47 21.56
N TRP A 117 11.80 27.84 21.03
CA TRP A 117 12.84 27.24 21.85
C TRP A 117 13.54 28.27 22.73
N LYS A 118 13.56 28.03 24.04
CA LYS A 118 14.13 28.89 25.10
C LYS A 118 15.62 29.15 24.94
N PHE A 119 16.35 28.19 24.36
CA PHE A 119 17.80 28.29 24.19
C PHE A 119 18.22 29.01 22.91
N ILE A 120 17.30 29.32 22.00
CA ILE A 120 17.57 30.12 20.81
C ILE A 120 17.24 31.59 21.14
N VAL A 121 18.20 32.48 20.90
CA VAL A 121 17.97 33.93 21.01
C VAL A 121 17.16 34.37 19.80
N HIS A 122 15.90 34.76 20.02
CA HIS A 122 15.06 35.27 18.95
C HIS A 122 15.25 36.79 18.82
N PRO A 123 15.45 37.33 17.61
CA PRO A 123 15.76 38.74 17.41
C PRO A 123 14.65 39.72 17.83
N ASN A 124 13.43 39.23 18.13
CA ASN A 124 12.26 40.02 18.51
C ASN A 124 11.69 39.65 19.90
N SER A 125 12.42 38.91 20.73
CA SER A 125 12.07 38.74 22.15
C SER A 125 12.70 39.90 22.93
N THR A 126 11.92 40.94 23.22
CA THR A 126 12.30 41.97 24.18
C THR A 126 12.49 41.34 25.56
N PRO A 127 13.48 41.78 26.36
CA PRO A 127 13.48 41.47 27.79
C PRO A 127 12.34 42.29 28.40
N ASP A 128 11.31 41.61 28.91
CA ASP A 128 10.30 42.25 29.75
C ASP A 128 10.98 42.68 31.07
N GLU A 129 10.80 43.96 31.43
CA GLU A 129 11.21 44.58 32.71
C GLU A 129 10.53 43.95 33.93
#